data_AF-A0A315B632-F1
#
_entry.id   AF-A0A315B632-F1
#
_cell.length_a   1.000
_cell.length_b   1.000
_cell.length_c   1.000
_cell.angle_alpha   90.00
_cell.angle_beta   90.00
_cell.angle_gamma   90.00
#
_symmetry.space_group_name_H-M   'P 1'
#
loop_
_entity.id
_entity.type
_entity.pdbx_description
1 polymer ?
#
loop_
_entity_poly.entity_id
_entity_poly.type
_entity_poly.pdbx_seq_one_letter_code
_entity_poly.pdbx_strand_id
1 'polypeptide(L)'
;MLSPLLIELDKVAHAVAGWSTLRERVKQALNLSLAKALPEQGDWSMVVPVMRCQCADCRQVMTFLKNHDSANVLLAMTEARRKHILEEFGQSGLGLTMEVLRQGSPHKLRITKRANLREKAAQQRVQHEQWRADLG
;
A
#
# COMPACT_ATOMS: atom_id res chain seq x y z
N MET A 1 1.50 31.81 14.63
CA MET A 1 2.88 32.28 14.37
C MET A 1 3.77 31.05 14.28
N LEU A 2 4.45 30.82 13.16
CA LEU A 2 5.38 29.70 13.03
C LEU A 2 6.62 29.96 13.92
N SER A 3 7.13 28.91 14.57
CA SER A 3 8.33 29.00 15.43
C SER A 3 9.52 29.60 14.65
N PRO A 4 10.38 30.43 15.28
CA PRO A 4 11.58 31.00 14.64
C PRO A 4 12.50 29.96 13.98
N LEU A 5 12.54 28.74 14.55
CA LEU A 5 13.28 27.61 13.99
C LEU A 5 12.73 27.14 12.63
N LEU A 6 11.41 27.18 12.42
CA LEU A 6 10.79 26.79 11.16
C LEU A 6 11.11 27.79 10.04
N ILE A 7 11.23 29.07 10.38
CA ILE A 7 11.59 30.14 9.43
C ILE A 7 13.05 30.01 8.99
N GLU A 8 13.97 29.71 9.93
CA GLU A 8 15.38 29.52 9.59
C GLU A 8 15.62 28.23 8.78
N LEU A 9 14.92 27.14 9.08
CA LEU A 9 14.98 25.92 8.27
C LEU A 9 14.50 26.16 6.84
N ASP A 10 13.45 26.95 6.65
CA ASP A 10 12.94 27.30 5.32
C ASP A 10 13.95 28.15 4.52
N LYS A 11 14.58 29.15 5.15
CA LYS A 11 15.65 29.95 4.51
C LYS A 11 16.85 29.10 4.11
N VAL A 12 17.30 28.22 5.00
CA VAL A 12 18.43 27.32 4.73
C VAL A 12 18.09 26.37 3.59
N ALA A 13 16.88 25.83 3.53
CA ALA A 13 16.42 25.00 2.41
C ALA A 13 16.45 25.78 1.07
N HIS A 14 16.01 27.04 1.08
CA HIS A 14 16.07 27.91 -0.11
C HIS A 14 17.49 28.29 -0.54
N ALA A 15 18.45 28.29 0.39
CA ALA A 15 19.87 28.55 0.10
C ALA A 15 20.59 27.33 -0.50
N VAL A 16 19.97 26.14 -0.50
CA VAL A 16 20.54 24.95 -1.15
C VAL A 16 20.49 25.10 -2.66
N ALA A 17 21.66 25.03 -3.31
CA ALA A 17 21.76 25.02 -4.75
C ALA A 17 20.87 23.92 -5.37
N GLY A 18 20.00 24.30 -6.30
CA GLY A 18 19.07 23.37 -6.95
C GLY A 18 17.74 23.15 -6.22
N TRP A 19 17.49 23.78 -5.06
CA TRP A 19 16.21 23.71 -4.35
C TRP A 19 15.02 24.07 -5.22
N SER A 20 15.09 25.18 -5.96
CA SER A 20 14.03 25.62 -6.86
C SER A 20 13.72 24.58 -7.94
N THR A 21 14.76 23.96 -8.51
CA THR A 21 14.62 22.93 -9.54
C THR A 21 14.00 21.65 -8.97
N LEU A 22 14.42 21.23 -7.78
CA LEU A 22 13.83 20.07 -7.10
C LEU A 22 12.36 20.32 -6.75
N ARG A 23 12.06 21.49 -6.17
CA ARG A 23 10.70 21.91 -5.80
C ARG A 23 9.76 21.88 -7.01
N GLU A 24 10.15 22.47 -8.13
CA GLU A 24 9.32 22.46 -9.34
C GLU A 24 9.14 21.06 -9.92
N ARG A 25 10.17 20.20 -9.89
CA ARG A 25 10.03 18.79 -10.30
C ARG A 25 9.07 18.01 -9.41
N VAL A 26 9.12 18.21 -8.09
CA VAL A 26 8.19 17.58 -7.15
C VAL A 26 6.77 18.09 -7.39
N LYS A 27 6.57 19.41 -7.57
CA LYS A 27 5.26 19.98 -7.92
C LYS A 27 4.71 19.38 -9.20
N GLN A 28 5.53 19.24 -10.24
CA GLN A 28 5.13 18.62 -11.50
C GLN A 28 4.74 17.14 -11.30
N ALA A 29 5.53 16.37 -10.55
CA ALA A 29 5.22 14.97 -10.25
C ALA A 29 3.90 14.82 -9.46
N LEU A 30 3.66 15.70 -8.48
CA LEU A 30 2.41 15.74 -7.72
C LEU A 30 1.23 16.08 -8.62
N ASN A 31 1.35 17.10 -9.48
CA ASN A 31 0.30 17.48 -10.43
C ASN A 31 -0.05 16.31 -11.37
N LEU A 32 0.95 15.60 -11.90
CA LEU A 32 0.74 14.41 -12.73
C LEU A 32 0.05 13.29 -11.96
N SER A 33 0.38 13.12 -10.68
CA SER A 33 -0.27 12.15 -9.81
C SER A 33 -1.74 12.49 -9.53
N LEU A 34 -2.03 13.76 -9.20
CA LEU A 34 -3.37 14.29 -8.93
C LEU A 34 -4.28 14.31 -10.17
N ALA A 35 -3.70 14.37 -11.37
CA ALA A 35 -4.42 14.29 -12.63
C ALA A 35 -4.85 12.86 -13.00
N LYS A 36 -4.30 11.82 -12.35
CA LYS A 36 -4.71 10.43 -12.62
C LYS A 36 -6.15 10.21 -12.16
N ALA A 37 -6.94 9.56 -13.01
CA ALA A 37 -8.27 9.12 -12.65
C ALA A 37 -8.21 8.12 -11.49
N LEU A 38 -9.21 8.18 -10.61
CA LEU A 38 -9.35 7.17 -9.58
C LEU A 38 -9.69 5.81 -10.24
N PRO A 39 -9.16 4.70 -9.69
CA PRO A 39 -9.53 3.36 -10.12
C PRO A 39 -11.04 3.09 -10.06
N GLU A 40 -11.46 2.03 -10.75
CA GLU A 40 -12.84 1.56 -10.74
C GLU A 40 -13.34 1.27 -9.31
N GLN A 41 -14.64 1.47 -9.10
CA GLN A 41 -15.24 1.13 -7.82
C GLN A 41 -15.20 -0.38 -7.61
N GLY A 42 -14.78 -0.82 -6.42
CA GLY A 42 -14.74 -2.23 -6.09
C GLY A 42 -13.53 -3.00 -6.62
N ASP A 43 -12.54 -2.35 -7.24
CA ASP A 43 -11.31 -3.02 -7.65
C ASP A 43 -10.45 -3.37 -6.43
N TRP A 44 -10.46 -4.64 -6.02
CA TRP A 44 -9.66 -5.18 -4.92
C TRP A 44 -8.28 -5.66 -5.35
N SER A 45 -7.84 -5.46 -6.59
CA SER A 45 -6.52 -5.90 -7.01
C SER A 45 -5.42 -5.16 -6.24
N MET A 46 -4.32 -5.85 -6.00
CA MET A 46 -3.13 -5.28 -5.38
C MET A 46 -1.95 -5.39 -6.33
N VAL A 47 -1.11 -4.36 -6.34
CA VAL A 47 0.26 -4.47 -6.86
C VAL A 47 1.06 -5.28 -5.86
N VAL A 48 1.42 -6.50 -6.25
CA VAL A 48 2.17 -7.44 -5.40
C VAL A 48 3.61 -7.49 -5.89
N PRO A 49 4.62 -7.33 -5.02
CA PRO A 49 6.00 -7.52 -5.40
C PRO A 49 6.26 -8.99 -5.76
N VAL A 50 7.37 -9.25 -6.44
CA VAL A 50 7.83 -10.63 -6.65
C VAL A 50 8.19 -11.23 -5.30
N MET A 51 7.44 -12.25 -4.88
CA MET A 51 7.69 -12.96 -3.62
C MET A 51 8.87 -13.92 -3.78
N ARG A 52 9.66 -14.07 -2.70
CA ARG A 52 10.80 -15.00 -2.65
C ARG A 52 10.32 -16.46 -2.76
N CYS A 53 9.29 -16.82 -2.01
CA CYS A 53 8.69 -18.15 -2.11
C CYS A 53 7.72 -18.23 -3.29
N GLN A 54 7.87 -19.29 -4.10
CA GLN A 54 6.95 -19.61 -5.20
C GLN A 54 6.27 -20.97 -5.02
N CYS A 55 6.11 -21.48 -3.79
CA CYS A 55 5.38 -22.72 -3.56
C CYS A 55 3.91 -22.59 -4.01
N ALA A 56 3.21 -23.73 -4.14
CA ALA A 56 1.81 -23.74 -4.60
C ALA A 56 0.90 -22.84 -3.74
N ASP A 57 1.08 -22.84 -2.42
CA ASP A 57 0.28 -22.03 -1.50
C ASP A 57 0.57 -20.54 -1.66
N CYS A 58 1.84 -20.14 -1.73
CA CYS A 58 2.22 -18.75 -1.99
C CYS A 58 1.69 -18.26 -3.33
N ARG A 59 1.74 -19.09 -4.38
CA ARG A 59 1.14 -18.76 -5.68
C ARG A 59 -0.37 -18.58 -5.59
N GLN A 60 -1.06 -19.44 -4.86
CA GLN A 60 -2.51 -19.30 -4.64
C GLN A 60 -2.84 -17.96 -3.97
N VAL A 61 -2.10 -17.59 -2.92
CA VAL A 61 -2.29 -16.29 -2.25
C VAL A 61 -1.96 -15.13 -3.19
N MET A 62 -0.85 -15.20 -3.94
CA MET A 62 -0.50 -14.15 -4.92
C MET A 62 -1.58 -13.98 -6.01
N THR A 63 -2.16 -15.07 -6.50
CA THR A 63 -3.28 -15.02 -7.45
C THR A 63 -4.50 -14.34 -6.83
N PHE A 64 -4.85 -14.68 -5.58
CA PHE A 64 -5.91 -13.99 -4.84
C PHE A 64 -5.62 -12.49 -4.70
N LEU A 65 -4.38 -12.10 -4.39
CA LEU A 65 -4.03 -10.70 -4.22
C LEU A 65 -4.20 -9.89 -5.50
N LYS A 66 -3.97 -10.50 -6.66
CA LYS A 66 -4.17 -9.88 -7.98
C LYS A 66 -5.63 -9.87 -8.44
N ASN A 67 -6.51 -10.65 -7.79
CA ASN A 67 -7.93 -10.70 -8.14
C ASN A 67 -8.64 -9.38 -7.77
N HIS A 68 -9.47 -8.88 -8.69
CA HIS A 68 -10.23 -7.62 -8.55
C HIS A 68 -11.50 -7.77 -7.71
N ASP A 69 -12.12 -8.96 -7.67
CA ASP A 69 -13.50 -9.12 -7.20
C ASP A 69 -13.60 -9.47 -5.71
N SER A 70 -12.47 -9.79 -5.08
CA SER A 70 -12.45 -10.40 -3.75
C SER A 70 -11.60 -9.62 -2.76
N ALA A 71 -12.24 -9.14 -1.70
CA ALA A 71 -11.60 -8.53 -0.54
C ALA A 71 -10.94 -9.57 0.38
N ASN A 72 -11.44 -10.81 0.40
CA ASN A 72 -10.92 -11.87 1.26
C ASN A 72 -10.93 -13.24 0.58
N VAL A 73 -10.11 -14.16 1.11
CA VAL A 73 -10.12 -15.58 0.74
C VAL A 73 -10.03 -16.45 1.98
N LEU A 74 -10.69 -17.60 1.93
CA LEU A 74 -10.61 -18.65 2.94
C LEU A 74 -9.90 -19.86 2.37
N LEU A 75 -8.81 -20.27 3.03
CA LEU A 75 -7.98 -21.38 2.60
C LEU A 75 -7.94 -22.45 3.69
N ALA A 76 -8.52 -23.62 3.42
CA ALA A 76 -8.42 -24.79 4.30
C ALA A 76 -7.05 -25.45 4.09
N MET A 77 -6.20 -25.47 5.12
CA MET A 77 -4.86 -26.05 5.00
C MET A 77 -4.34 -26.50 6.37
N THR A 78 -3.34 -27.40 6.38
CA THR A 78 -2.72 -27.90 7.61
C THR A 78 -1.95 -26.80 8.35
N GLU A 79 -1.60 -27.03 9.62
CA GLU A 79 -0.91 -26.04 10.43
C GLU A 79 0.43 -25.59 9.85
N ALA A 80 1.25 -26.54 9.37
CA ALA A 80 2.53 -26.23 8.75
C ALA A 80 2.39 -25.29 7.54
N ARG A 81 1.38 -25.53 6.67
CA ARG A 81 1.08 -24.68 5.52
C ARG A 81 0.58 -23.30 5.95
N ARG A 82 -0.29 -23.23 6.98
CA ARG A 82 -0.75 -21.93 7.52
C ARG A 82 0.40 -21.11 8.06
N LYS A 83 1.28 -21.74 8.85
CA LYS A 83 2.44 -21.08 9.45
C LYS A 83 3.35 -20.48 8.37
N HIS A 84 3.63 -21.25 7.32
CA HIS A 84 4.40 -20.78 6.17
C HIS A 84 3.81 -19.50 5.54
N ILE A 85 2.50 -19.49 5.25
CA ILE A 85 1.84 -18.31 4.68
C ILE A 85 1.89 -17.11 5.63
N LEU A 86 1.65 -17.33 6.92
CA LEU A 86 1.72 -16.27 7.92
C LEU A 86 3.11 -15.62 7.99
N GLU A 87 4.17 -16.43 7.89
CA GLU A 87 5.56 -15.94 7.91
C GLU A 87 5.92 -15.17 6.63
N GLU A 88 5.67 -15.76 5.46
CA GLU A 88 6.01 -15.15 4.16
C GLU A 88 5.27 -13.82 3.93
N PHE A 89 3.97 -13.78 4.21
CA PHE A 89 3.15 -12.59 3.95
C PHE A 89 3.17 -11.60 5.12
N GLY A 90 3.46 -12.04 6.34
CA GLY A 90 3.60 -11.15 7.50
C GLY A 90 4.76 -10.16 7.35
N GLN A 91 5.83 -10.56 6.65
CA GLN A 91 7.00 -9.73 6.40
C GLN A 91 6.94 -8.91 5.11
N SER A 92 5.88 -9.08 4.30
CA SER A 92 5.79 -8.51 2.95
C SER A 92 5.48 -7.01 2.89
N GLY A 93 5.05 -6.40 3.99
CA GLY A 93 4.59 -5.01 4.02
C GLY A 93 3.27 -4.75 3.26
N LEU A 94 2.61 -5.78 2.74
CA LEU A 94 1.39 -5.66 1.94
C LEU A 94 0.15 -5.18 2.73
N GLY A 95 0.27 -5.08 4.05
CA GLY A 95 -0.83 -4.61 4.91
C GLY A 95 -2.03 -5.55 4.89
N LEU A 96 -1.80 -6.87 4.84
CA LEU A 96 -2.85 -7.87 4.90
C LEU A 96 -3.30 -8.11 6.35
N THR A 97 -4.55 -8.50 6.53
CA THR A 97 -5.03 -9.09 7.78
C THR A 97 -5.14 -10.58 7.57
N MET A 98 -4.50 -11.37 8.44
CA MET A 98 -4.50 -12.83 8.36
C MET A 98 -4.97 -13.42 9.68
N GLU A 99 -5.96 -14.32 9.62
CA GLU A 99 -6.59 -14.90 10.80
C GLU A 99 -6.83 -16.39 10.64
N VAL A 100 -6.55 -17.16 11.70
CA VAL A 100 -6.80 -18.60 11.72
C VAL A 100 -8.16 -18.89 12.33
N LEU A 101 -9.09 -19.41 11.53
CA LEU A 101 -10.41 -19.83 11.97
C LEU A 101 -10.36 -21.29 12.45
N ARG A 102 -10.54 -21.48 13.75
CA ARG A 102 -10.44 -22.79 14.44
C ARG A 102 -11.78 -23.53 14.48
N GLN A 103 -12.42 -23.67 13.33
CA GLN A 103 -13.68 -24.42 13.17
C GLN A 103 -13.50 -25.52 12.12
N GLY A 104 -13.63 -26.77 12.56
CA GLY A 104 -13.41 -27.97 11.73
C GLY A 104 -11.94 -28.29 11.48
N SER A 105 -11.65 -29.49 10.96
CA SER A 105 -10.30 -29.90 10.55
C SER A 105 -10.27 -30.16 9.04
N PRO A 106 -9.29 -29.61 8.29
CA PRO A 106 -8.25 -28.69 8.75
C PRO A 106 -8.79 -27.28 9.03
N HIS A 107 -8.20 -26.57 10.01
CA HIS A 107 -8.51 -25.15 10.27
C HIS A 107 -8.27 -24.29 9.03
N LYS A 108 -8.99 -23.17 8.93
CA LYS A 108 -8.93 -22.27 7.77
C LYS A 108 -8.07 -21.05 8.07
N LEU A 109 -7.35 -20.56 7.06
CA LEU A 109 -6.69 -19.27 7.07
C LEU A 109 -7.54 -18.28 6.27
N ARG A 110 -8.01 -17.23 6.93
CA ARG A 110 -8.66 -16.07 6.30
C ARG A 110 -7.60 -15.02 6.00
N ILE A 111 -7.51 -14.59 4.75
CA ILE A 111 -6.64 -13.49 4.32
C ILE A 111 -7.52 -12.39 3.77
N THR A 112 -7.37 -11.17 4.28
CA THR A 112 -8.20 -10.01 3.93
C THR A 112 -7.32 -8.83 3.49
N LYS A 113 -7.70 -8.22 2.37
CA LYS A 113 -7.15 -6.95 1.87
C LYS A 113 -7.82 -5.81 2.65
N ARG A 114 -7.03 -4.90 3.24
CA ARG A 114 -7.57 -3.85 4.13
C ARG A 114 -8.37 -2.75 3.44
N ALA A 115 -8.06 -2.49 2.17
CA ALA A 115 -8.71 -1.46 1.38
C ALA A 115 -8.60 -1.84 -0.09
N ASN A 116 -9.62 -1.48 -0.87
CA ASN A 116 -9.59 -1.62 -2.32
C ASN A 116 -8.65 -0.57 -2.95
N LEU A 117 -8.32 -0.74 -4.22
CA LEU A 117 -7.37 0.10 -4.94
C LEU A 117 -7.84 1.56 -5.00
N ARG A 118 -9.15 1.77 -5.15
CA ARG A 118 -9.77 3.10 -5.19
C ARG A 118 -9.66 3.84 -3.86
N GLU A 119 -9.94 3.17 -2.75
CA GLU A 119 -9.79 3.74 -1.40
C GLU A 119 -8.34 4.14 -1.11
N LYS A 120 -7.37 3.29 -1.48
CA LYS A 120 -5.95 3.61 -1.36
C LYS A 120 -5.57 4.81 -2.21
N ALA A 121 -6.03 4.86 -3.46
CA ALA A 121 -5.78 5.98 -4.36
C ALA A 121 -6.41 7.28 -3.84
N ALA A 122 -7.61 7.22 -3.26
CA ALA A 122 -8.28 8.38 -2.67
C ALA A 122 -7.52 8.92 -1.46
N GLN A 123 -7.07 8.05 -0.54
CA GLN A 123 -6.24 8.44 0.61
C GLN A 123 -4.92 9.08 0.16
N GLN A 124 -4.26 8.47 -0.83
CA GLN A 124 -3.03 9.01 -1.40
C GLN A 124 -3.25 10.37 -2.04
N ARG A 125 -4.39 10.57 -2.73
CA ARG A 125 -4.73 11.84 -3.36
C ARG A 125 -4.84 12.97 -2.34
N VAL A 126 -5.54 12.74 -1.22
CA VAL A 126 -5.63 13.74 -0.12
C VAL A 126 -4.25 14.13 0.39
N GLN A 127 -3.36 13.16 0.58
CA GLN A 127 -1.99 13.43 1.01
C GLN A 127 -1.19 14.24 -0.04
N HIS A 128 -1.35 13.93 -1.31
CA HIS A 128 -0.69 14.65 -2.40
C HIS A 128 -1.24 16.08 -2.58
N GLU A 129 -2.53 16.30 -2.36
CA GLU A 129 -3.14 17.64 -2.35
C GLU A 129 -2.53 18.49 -1.23
N GLN A 130 -2.38 17.93 -0.03
CA GLN A 130 -1.72 18.61 1.08
C GLN A 130 -0.26 18.97 0.74
N TRP A 131 0.54 18.01 0.28
CA TRP A 131 1.94 18.27 -0.09
C TRP A 131 2.05 19.29 -1.23
N ARG A 132 1.13 19.26 -2.19
CA ARG A 132 1.14 20.23 -3.29
C ARG A 132 0.86 21.65 -2.79
N ALA A 133 -0.05 21.80 -1.83
CA ALA A 133 -0.36 23.08 -1.19
C ALA A 133 0.83 23.58 -0.35
N ASP A 134 1.47 22.71 0.43
CA ASP A 134 2.62 23.04 1.28
C ASP A 134 3.83 23.52 0.46
N LEU A 135 3.95 23.04 -0.79
CA LEU A 135 5.03 23.42 -1.70
C LEU A 135 4.78 24.72 -2.47
N GLY A 136 3.62 25.38 -2.36
CA GLY A 136 3.27 26.61 -3.10
C GLY A 136 3.32 26.48 -4.62
#